data_AF-A0A7I7WN77-F1
#
_entry.id   AF-A0A7I7WN77-F1
#
_cell.length_a   1.000
_cell.length_b   1.000
_cell.length_c   1.000
_cell.angle_alpha   90.00
_cell.angle_beta   90.00
_cell.angle_gamma   90.00
#
_symmetry.space_group_name_H-M   'P 1'
#
loop_
_entity.id
_entity.type
_entity.pdbx_description
1 polymer ?
#
loop_
_entity_poly.entity_id
_entity_poly.type
_entity_poly.pdbx_seq_one_letter_code
_entity_poly.pdbx_strand_id
1 'polypeptide(L)'
;MRTLHRKTVAAAGLGALAIFGAVSCSSDSSSESSEAASTTSAAAETTTSAAASPTTTAMADPAANLVGTGCAAYAEQVPEGPGSVTGMAQDPVAVAASNNPMLKTLTQALSGQLNPNVNLVDTLNSNPALTVFAPTDDAFAKIDAATLETLKTDSDLLTSILTYHVVEGQASPSAVAGEHQTLEGGSVNVTGAGPDLKVNDAGLVCGGVQTANATVYMIDTVLMPPAN
;
A
#
# COMPACT_ATOMS: atom_id res chain seq x y z
N MET A 1 59.07 4.38 1.48
CA MET A 1 59.55 4.64 0.10
C MET A 1 58.51 4.11 -0.88
N ARG A 2 58.27 4.87 -1.97
CA ARG A 2 57.33 4.64 -3.09
C ARG A 2 55.87 5.08 -2.83
N THR A 3 55.23 5.96 -3.60
CA THR A 3 55.59 7.07 -4.51
C THR A 3 54.26 7.72 -4.91
N LEU A 4 54.13 9.03 -4.72
CA LEU A 4 53.02 9.86 -5.25
C LEU A 4 53.23 10.15 -6.74
N HIS A 5 52.20 9.99 -7.60
CA HIS A 5 52.11 10.54 -8.97
C HIS A 5 50.61 10.75 -9.32
N ARG A 6 50.04 11.96 -9.24
CA ARG A 6 49.99 13.11 -10.20
C ARG A 6 48.95 13.02 -11.34
N LYS A 7 48.02 14.00 -11.29
CA LYS A 7 47.50 14.90 -12.36
C LYS A 7 46.46 14.43 -13.42
N THR A 8 45.26 15.01 -13.28
CA THR A 8 44.44 15.81 -14.26
C THR A 8 44.37 15.42 -15.75
N VAL A 9 43.15 15.23 -16.28
CA VAL A 9 42.71 15.70 -17.63
C VAL A 9 41.18 15.96 -17.62
N ALA A 10 40.77 17.09 -18.21
CA ALA A 10 39.39 17.49 -18.50
C ALA A 10 39.06 17.24 -19.99
N ALA A 11 37.79 16.93 -20.30
CA ALA A 11 37.15 17.07 -21.64
C ALA A 11 35.62 17.04 -21.40
N ALA A 12 34.82 18.09 -21.61
CA ALA A 12 34.44 18.78 -22.85
C ALA A 12 33.72 17.87 -23.85
N GLY A 13 32.38 17.98 -23.90
CA GLY A 13 31.52 17.36 -24.92
C GLY A 13 30.25 18.21 -25.15
N LEU A 14 30.19 18.84 -26.32
CA LEU A 14 29.12 19.69 -26.86
C LEU A 14 28.12 18.90 -27.71
N GLY A 15 26.86 19.36 -27.72
CA GLY A 15 25.93 19.29 -28.86
C GLY A 15 24.66 18.46 -28.64
N ALA A 16 23.49 18.72 -29.24
CA ALA A 16 22.89 19.86 -29.92
C ALA A 16 21.43 19.46 -30.30
N LEU A 17 20.52 20.46 -30.35
CA LEU A 17 19.38 20.65 -31.28
C LEU A 17 18.12 19.73 -31.34
N ALA A 18 16.97 20.37 -31.04
CA ALA A 18 15.68 20.47 -31.78
C ALA A 18 14.88 19.16 -32.09
N ILE A 19 13.54 19.12 -32.17
CA ILE A 19 12.58 19.90 -32.99
C ILE A 19 11.14 19.72 -32.44
N PHE A 20 10.32 20.76 -32.66
CA PHE A 20 8.86 20.91 -32.50
C PHE A 20 7.97 19.83 -33.16
N GLY A 21 6.75 19.66 -32.65
CA GLY A 21 5.63 19.06 -33.39
C GLY A 21 4.27 19.32 -32.76
N ALA A 22 3.53 20.32 -33.26
CA ALA A 22 2.11 20.53 -33.03
C ALA A 22 1.44 20.90 -34.36
N VAL A 23 0.35 20.22 -34.73
CA VAL A 23 -0.74 20.62 -35.67
C VAL A 23 -1.67 19.38 -35.80
N SER A 24 -2.89 19.39 -35.26
CA SER A 24 -4.15 19.81 -35.92
C SER A 24 -4.38 19.18 -37.30
N CYS A 25 -5.44 18.39 -37.44
CA CYS A 25 -6.11 18.27 -38.73
C CYS A 25 -7.61 18.09 -38.52
N SER A 26 -8.34 19.04 -39.11
CA SER A 26 -9.80 19.15 -39.21
C SER A 26 -10.14 19.15 -40.72
N SER A 27 -11.40 18.81 -41.04
CA SER A 27 -12.13 19.11 -42.31
C SER A 27 -11.82 18.19 -43.53
N ASP A 28 -12.72 17.86 -44.47
CA ASP A 28 -14.05 18.36 -44.86
C ASP A 28 -14.71 17.40 -45.89
N SER A 29 -16.05 17.27 -45.94
CA SER A 29 -16.83 17.48 -47.19
C SER A 29 -18.36 17.42 -46.96
N SER A 30 -18.99 18.61 -47.02
CA SER A 30 -20.24 18.98 -47.73
C SER A 30 -21.55 18.20 -47.45
N SER A 31 -22.55 18.73 -46.74
CA SER A 31 -23.58 19.76 -47.09
C SER A 31 -24.78 19.22 -47.89
N GLU A 32 -25.99 19.29 -47.30
CA GLU A 32 -27.33 19.59 -47.89
C GLU A 32 -28.40 19.41 -46.76
N SER A 33 -28.82 20.48 -46.08
CA SER A 33 -30.08 21.26 -46.29
C SER A 33 -31.39 20.53 -45.95
N SER A 34 -32.03 20.93 -44.83
CA SER A 34 -33.38 21.53 -44.77
C SER A 34 -34.24 21.09 -43.57
N GLU A 35 -34.94 22.10 -43.06
CA GLU A 35 -35.88 22.16 -41.95
C GLU A 35 -37.04 21.14 -41.99
N ALA A 36 -37.53 20.77 -40.79
CA ALA A 36 -38.90 21.02 -40.30
C ALA A 36 -39.50 19.84 -39.52
N ALA A 37 -39.78 20.11 -38.24
CA ALA A 37 -40.93 19.69 -37.42
C ALA A 37 -41.49 18.24 -37.55
N SER A 38 -41.46 17.51 -36.43
CA SER A 38 -42.66 17.11 -35.65
C SER A 38 -42.46 15.79 -34.88
N THR A 39 -42.58 15.90 -33.54
CA THR A 39 -43.31 15.01 -32.61
C THR A 39 -43.28 13.48 -32.77
N THR A 40 -42.82 12.81 -31.70
CA THR A 40 -43.58 11.80 -30.90
C THR A 40 -42.74 10.58 -30.51
N SER A 41 -42.50 10.50 -29.19
CA SER A 41 -42.55 9.33 -28.29
C SER A 41 -41.95 7.96 -28.68
N ALA A 42 -41.03 7.57 -27.80
CA ALA A 42 -40.99 6.31 -27.05
C ALA A 42 -40.68 4.97 -27.73
N ALA A 43 -39.77 4.28 -27.02
CA ALA A 43 -39.59 2.83 -26.88
C ALA A 43 -38.83 2.08 -27.99
N ALA A 44 -37.54 1.93 -27.69
CA ALA A 44 -36.83 0.67 -27.45
C ALA A 44 -36.43 -0.25 -28.62
N GLU A 45 -35.20 -0.76 -28.43
CA GLU A 45 -34.53 -1.89 -29.08
C GLU A 45 -34.11 -1.71 -30.55
N THR A 46 -32.80 -1.72 -30.84
CA THR A 46 -32.05 -2.92 -31.30
C THR A 46 -30.69 -2.50 -31.91
N THR A 47 -29.62 -3.13 -31.38
CA THR A 47 -28.37 -3.52 -32.07
C THR A 47 -27.29 -2.53 -32.53
N THR A 48 -26.08 -2.88 -32.09
CA THR A 48 -24.81 -2.94 -32.86
C THR A 48 -23.83 -1.78 -32.72
N SER A 49 -22.91 -2.02 -31.78
CA SER A 49 -21.45 -2.05 -31.96
C SER A 49 -20.68 -0.73 -32.02
N ALA A 50 -19.98 -0.44 -30.92
CA ALA A 50 -18.71 0.26 -30.96
C ALA A 50 -17.76 -0.40 -29.94
N ALA A 51 -16.79 -1.14 -30.49
CA ALA A 51 -15.48 -1.44 -29.93
C ALA A 51 -15.42 -1.81 -28.44
N ALA A 52 -15.66 -3.08 -28.15
CA ALA A 52 -15.05 -3.72 -27.00
C ALA A 52 -13.52 -3.72 -27.20
N SER A 53 -12.83 -2.90 -26.42
CA SER A 53 -11.42 -3.11 -26.07
C SER A 53 -11.21 -4.55 -25.60
N PRO A 54 -10.03 -5.14 -25.82
CA PRO A 54 -9.80 -6.54 -25.49
C PRO A 54 -10.04 -6.74 -24.00
N THR A 55 -10.74 -7.84 -23.71
CA THR A 55 -10.94 -8.44 -22.41
C THR A 55 -9.59 -8.59 -21.72
N THR A 56 -9.16 -7.60 -20.94
CA THR A 56 -8.33 -7.89 -19.79
C THR A 56 -9.25 -8.61 -18.83
N THR A 57 -8.96 -9.88 -18.54
CA THR A 57 -9.39 -10.53 -17.30
C THR A 57 -9.45 -9.45 -16.22
N ALA A 58 -10.65 -9.18 -15.69
CA ALA A 58 -10.84 -8.23 -14.61
C ALA A 58 -10.01 -8.72 -13.43
N MET A 59 -8.74 -8.31 -13.37
CA MET A 59 -7.95 -8.40 -12.16
C MET A 59 -8.71 -7.55 -11.16
N ALA A 60 -9.09 -8.15 -10.04
CA ALA A 60 -9.74 -7.44 -8.95
C ALA A 60 -8.93 -6.17 -8.65
N ASP A 61 -9.56 -5.01 -8.74
CA ASP A 61 -8.91 -3.75 -8.44
C ASP A 61 -8.41 -3.83 -6.98
N PRO A 62 -7.09 -3.80 -6.73
CA PRO A 62 -6.55 -3.91 -5.38
C PRO A 62 -7.00 -2.75 -4.49
N ALA A 63 -7.49 -1.65 -5.08
CA ALA A 63 -8.08 -0.53 -4.37
C ALA A 63 -9.58 -0.73 -4.02
N ALA A 64 -10.27 -1.68 -4.64
CA ALA A 64 -11.73 -1.85 -4.47
C ALA A 64 -12.13 -2.30 -3.05
N ASN A 65 -11.20 -2.89 -2.30
CA ASN A 65 -11.42 -3.35 -0.94
C ASN A 65 -10.82 -2.42 0.11
N LEU A 66 -10.35 -1.23 -0.26
CA LEU A 66 -9.75 -0.32 0.73
C LEU A 66 -10.81 0.28 1.64
N VAL A 67 -10.49 0.33 2.94
CA VAL A 67 -11.35 0.87 3.98
C VAL A 67 -10.56 1.77 4.91
N GLY A 68 -11.16 2.87 5.36
CA GLY A 68 -10.50 3.82 6.25
C GLY A 68 -10.44 5.22 5.65
N THR A 69 -10.64 6.21 6.50
CA THR A 69 -10.65 7.63 6.10
C THR A 69 -9.27 8.12 5.66
N GLY A 70 -8.21 7.45 6.10
CA GLY A 70 -6.83 7.74 5.72
C GLY A 70 -6.38 7.15 4.39
N CYS A 71 -7.13 6.22 3.78
CA CYS A 71 -6.74 5.63 2.48
C CYS A 71 -6.72 6.66 1.34
N ALA A 72 -7.61 7.66 1.37
CA ALA A 72 -7.62 8.73 0.37
C ALA A 72 -6.36 9.62 0.48
N ALA A 73 -6.03 10.07 1.70
CA ALA A 73 -4.82 10.85 1.96
C ALA A 73 -3.54 10.05 1.65
N TYR A 74 -3.56 8.74 1.91
CA TYR A 74 -2.49 7.84 1.53
C TYR A 74 -2.31 7.76 0.01
N ALA A 75 -3.40 7.57 -0.74
CA ALA A 75 -3.38 7.52 -2.20
C ALA A 75 -2.94 8.87 -2.83
N GLU A 76 -3.23 10.00 -2.19
CA GLU A 76 -2.71 11.31 -2.63
C GLU A 76 -1.19 11.43 -2.43
N GLN A 77 -0.65 10.87 -1.34
CA GLN A 77 0.78 10.87 -1.06
C GLN A 77 1.54 9.84 -1.92
N VAL A 78 0.91 8.69 -2.20
CA VAL A 78 1.49 7.57 -2.95
C VAL A 78 0.51 7.10 -4.04
N PRO A 79 0.29 7.91 -5.09
CA PRO A 79 -0.67 7.58 -6.14
C PRO A 79 -0.21 6.40 -7.00
N GLU A 80 1.09 6.30 -7.25
CA GLU A 80 1.70 5.26 -8.08
C GLU A 80 3.07 4.83 -7.51
N GLY A 81 3.57 3.68 -7.99
CA GLY A 81 4.86 3.13 -7.58
C GLY A 81 4.76 1.96 -6.60
N PRO A 82 5.90 1.44 -6.11
CA PRO A 82 5.93 0.20 -5.33
C PRO A 82 5.28 0.32 -3.94
N GLY A 83 5.10 1.54 -3.42
CA GLY A 83 4.34 1.80 -2.19
C GLY A 83 2.85 2.05 -2.43
N SER A 84 2.37 2.15 -3.67
CA SER A 84 0.93 2.30 -3.89
C SER A 84 0.22 0.97 -3.62
N VAL A 85 -1.08 1.01 -3.39
CA VAL A 85 -1.90 -0.20 -3.16
C VAL A 85 -1.80 -1.21 -4.32
N THR A 86 -1.56 -0.72 -5.54
CA THR A 86 -1.33 -1.56 -6.72
C THR A 86 0.07 -2.15 -6.75
N GLY A 87 1.10 -1.39 -6.37
CA GLY A 87 2.47 -1.88 -6.27
C GLY A 87 2.62 -2.91 -5.15
N MET A 88 2.03 -2.62 -3.99
CA MET A 88 2.03 -3.51 -2.83
C MET A 88 1.40 -4.87 -3.13
N ALA A 89 0.39 -4.94 -4.00
CA ALA A 89 -0.26 -6.19 -4.42
C ALA A 89 0.69 -7.16 -5.16
N GLN A 90 1.78 -6.66 -5.72
CA GLN A 90 2.74 -7.44 -6.51
C GLN A 90 3.91 -7.96 -5.66
N ASP A 91 4.15 -7.32 -4.52
CA ASP A 91 5.27 -7.61 -3.63
C ASP A 91 4.80 -8.37 -2.38
N PRO A 92 5.69 -9.17 -1.75
CA PRO A 92 5.39 -9.79 -0.47
C PRO A 92 5.35 -8.73 0.64
N VAL A 93 4.63 -9.02 1.72
CA VAL A 93 4.26 -8.03 2.74
C VAL A 93 5.43 -7.24 3.33
N ALA A 94 6.59 -7.87 3.53
CA ALA A 94 7.75 -7.16 4.08
C ALA A 94 8.34 -6.15 3.09
N VAL A 95 8.37 -6.49 1.80
CA VAL A 95 8.84 -5.60 0.73
C VAL A 95 7.81 -4.49 0.52
N ALA A 96 6.52 -4.83 0.45
CA ALA A 96 5.44 -3.88 0.34
C ALA A 96 5.46 -2.85 1.49
N ALA A 97 5.64 -3.31 2.74
CA ALA A 97 5.78 -2.41 3.90
C ALA A 97 7.00 -1.49 3.78
N SER A 98 8.13 -2.01 3.29
CA SER A 98 9.36 -1.22 3.13
C SER A 98 9.25 -0.08 2.11
N ASN A 99 8.41 -0.26 1.09
CA ASN A 99 8.14 0.73 0.07
C ASN A 99 7.22 1.85 0.55
N ASN A 100 6.52 1.66 1.67
CA ASN A 100 5.59 2.65 2.22
C ASN A 100 6.29 3.72 3.04
N PRO A 101 6.04 5.01 2.77
CA PRO A 101 6.66 6.11 3.52
C PRO A 101 6.15 6.22 4.95
N MET A 102 4.94 5.71 5.24
CA MET A 102 4.32 5.76 6.57
C MET A 102 4.65 4.57 7.47
N LEU A 103 5.36 3.55 6.96
CA LEU A 103 5.69 2.32 7.69
C LEU A 103 7.20 2.15 7.87
N LYS A 104 7.97 3.24 7.83
CA LYS A 104 9.43 3.17 7.84
C LYS A 104 9.95 2.64 9.18
N THR A 105 9.37 3.07 10.29
CA THR A 105 9.75 2.61 11.64
C THR A 105 9.43 1.13 11.84
N LEU A 106 8.27 0.68 11.36
CA LEU A 106 7.89 -0.74 11.38
C LEU A 106 8.85 -1.59 10.54
N THR A 107 9.19 -1.13 9.33
CA THR A 107 10.13 -1.84 8.46
C THR A 107 11.51 -1.95 9.10
N GLN A 108 11.96 -0.90 9.79
CA GLN A 108 13.21 -0.92 10.56
C GLN A 108 13.16 -1.98 11.67
N ALA A 109 12.03 -2.11 12.36
CA ALA A 109 11.84 -3.14 13.38
C ALA A 109 11.84 -4.56 12.79
N LEU A 110 11.16 -4.78 11.67
CA LEU A 110 11.06 -6.10 11.02
C LEU A 110 12.39 -6.57 10.40
N SER A 111 13.15 -5.65 9.81
CA SER A 111 14.42 -5.93 9.12
C SER A 111 15.63 -5.96 10.06
N GLY A 112 15.42 -5.77 11.36
CA GLY A 112 16.48 -5.75 12.37
C GLY A 112 17.32 -4.48 12.39
N GLN A 113 16.91 -3.42 11.69
CA GLN A 113 17.55 -2.10 11.80
C GLN A 113 17.28 -1.45 13.17
N LEU A 114 16.12 -1.73 13.77
CA LEU A 114 15.79 -1.27 15.12
C LEU A 114 16.51 -2.11 16.19
N ASN A 115 16.50 -3.44 16.02
CA ASN A 115 17.19 -4.39 16.88
C ASN A 115 17.80 -5.50 16.03
N PRO A 116 19.14 -5.65 15.97
CA PRO A 116 19.82 -6.59 15.08
C PRO A 116 19.54 -8.07 15.40
N ASN A 117 18.95 -8.36 16.56
CA ASN A 117 18.59 -9.72 16.97
C ASN A 117 17.20 -10.15 16.46
N VAL A 118 16.44 -9.25 15.85
CA VAL A 118 15.09 -9.52 15.35
C VAL A 118 15.07 -9.37 13.83
N ASN A 119 14.78 -10.45 13.12
CA ASN A 119 14.54 -10.42 11.67
C ASN A 119 13.31 -11.28 11.36
N LEU A 120 12.20 -10.63 11.02
CA LEU A 120 10.94 -11.29 10.68
C LEU A 120 10.61 -11.18 9.19
N VAL A 121 11.47 -10.56 8.38
CA VAL A 121 11.25 -10.40 6.94
C VAL A 121 11.06 -11.77 6.27
N ASP A 122 11.97 -12.72 6.56
CA ASP A 122 11.92 -14.06 5.99
C ASP A 122 10.67 -14.83 6.47
N THR A 123 10.31 -14.70 7.75
CA THR A 123 9.12 -15.33 8.34
C THR A 123 7.84 -14.82 7.70
N LEU A 124 7.71 -13.50 7.53
CA LEU A 124 6.53 -12.90 6.92
C LEU A 124 6.42 -13.23 5.43
N ASN A 125 7.54 -13.29 4.70
CA ASN A 125 7.54 -13.63 3.28
C ASN A 125 7.29 -15.13 3.02
N SER A 126 7.65 -16.01 3.96
CA SER A 126 7.46 -17.46 3.81
C SER A 126 6.01 -17.90 4.03
N ASN A 127 5.20 -17.10 4.72
CA ASN A 127 3.82 -17.43 5.01
C ASN A 127 2.89 -17.01 3.87
N PRO A 128 2.02 -17.90 3.36
CA PRO A 128 1.21 -17.64 2.16
C PRO A 128 -0.03 -16.78 2.42
N ALA A 129 -0.51 -16.72 3.66
CA ALA A 129 -1.73 -15.99 4.02
C ALA A 129 -1.61 -15.37 5.41
N LEU A 130 -1.35 -14.06 5.46
CA LEU A 130 -1.27 -13.30 6.70
C LEU A 130 -2.19 -12.08 6.69
N THR A 131 -2.55 -11.61 7.88
CA THR A 131 -3.15 -10.30 8.09
C THR A 131 -2.20 -9.51 8.99
N VAL A 132 -1.68 -8.40 8.49
CA VAL A 132 -0.68 -7.59 9.19
C VAL A 132 -1.29 -6.26 9.59
N PHE A 133 -1.40 -6.03 10.90
CA PHE A 133 -1.76 -4.75 11.47
C PHE A 133 -0.51 -3.89 11.56
N ALA A 134 -0.30 -2.99 10.61
CA ALA A 134 0.91 -2.19 10.50
C ALA A 134 0.74 -0.83 11.19
N PRO A 135 1.31 -0.57 12.37
CA PRO A 135 1.35 0.76 12.94
C PRO A 135 2.09 1.74 12.03
N THR A 136 1.46 2.89 11.84
CA THR A 136 2.04 4.03 11.12
C THR A 136 3.16 4.69 11.93
N ASP A 137 4.02 5.46 11.29
CA ASP A 137 5.07 6.22 11.98
C ASP A 137 4.48 7.18 13.04
N ASP A 138 3.27 7.71 12.83
CA ASP A 138 2.53 8.49 13.83
C ASP A 138 2.13 7.65 15.06
N ALA A 139 1.84 6.35 14.87
CA ALA A 139 1.58 5.42 15.96
C ALA A 139 2.84 5.21 16.83
N PHE A 140 4.00 5.07 16.19
CA PHE A 140 5.28 4.97 16.91
C PHE A 140 5.64 6.28 17.61
N ALA A 141 5.29 7.43 17.04
CA ALA A 141 5.51 8.72 17.67
C ALA A 141 4.70 8.93 18.96
N LYS A 142 3.60 8.18 19.16
CA LYS A 142 2.83 8.16 20.41
C LYS A 142 3.52 7.36 21.52
N ILE A 143 4.46 6.48 21.19
CA ILE A 143 5.22 5.70 22.17
C ILE A 143 6.29 6.61 22.81
N ASP A 144 6.46 6.48 24.12
CA ASP A 144 7.52 7.19 24.82
C ASP A 144 8.92 6.67 24.43
N ALA A 145 9.92 7.55 24.50
CA ALA A 145 11.28 7.19 24.13
C ALA A 145 11.87 6.06 24.99
N ALA A 146 11.44 5.91 26.25
CA ALA A 146 11.98 4.86 27.12
C ALA A 146 11.49 3.47 26.69
N THR A 147 10.23 3.35 26.29
CA THR A 147 9.69 2.12 25.68
C THR A 147 10.41 1.83 24.37
N LEU A 148 10.61 2.81 23.49
CA LEU A 148 11.37 2.59 22.25
C LEU A 148 12.81 2.13 22.49
N GLU A 149 13.51 2.69 23.48
CA GLU A 149 14.85 2.22 23.85
C GLU A 149 14.81 0.79 24.40
N THR A 150 13.78 0.44 25.18
CA THR A 150 13.58 -0.93 25.67
C THR A 150 13.43 -1.90 24.51
N LEU A 151 12.63 -1.56 23.49
CA LEU A 151 12.43 -2.39 22.29
C LEU A 151 13.71 -2.59 21.45
N LYS A 152 14.64 -1.63 21.48
CA LYS A 152 15.94 -1.77 20.82
C LYS A 152 16.87 -2.74 21.54
N THR A 153 16.73 -2.85 22.86
CA THR A 153 17.58 -3.72 23.69
C THR A 153 16.96 -5.10 23.92
N ASP A 154 15.64 -5.18 24.02
CA ASP A 154 14.89 -6.39 24.33
C ASP A 154 14.32 -6.99 23.05
N SER A 155 15.03 -8.01 22.54
CA SER A 155 14.65 -8.72 21.32
C SER A 155 13.41 -9.59 21.51
N ASP A 156 13.21 -10.12 22.70
CA ASP A 156 12.10 -11.03 22.98
C ASP A 156 10.81 -10.22 23.01
N LEU A 157 10.81 -9.09 23.72
CA LEU A 157 9.68 -8.17 23.76
C LEU A 157 9.36 -7.61 22.37
N LEU A 158 10.38 -7.18 21.61
CA LEU A 158 10.16 -6.67 20.25
C LEU A 158 9.58 -7.77 19.34
N THR A 159 10.09 -8.99 19.42
CA THR A 159 9.56 -10.11 18.64
C THR A 159 8.10 -10.37 18.99
N SER A 160 7.76 -10.47 20.28
CA SER A 160 6.38 -10.63 20.75
C SER A 160 5.46 -9.54 20.20
N ILE A 161 5.87 -8.27 20.29
CA ILE A 161 5.07 -7.15 19.76
C ILE A 161 4.89 -7.27 18.24
N LEU A 162 5.95 -7.55 17.48
CA LEU A 162 5.85 -7.67 16.03
C LEU A 162 4.97 -8.87 15.63
N THR A 163 5.06 -10.00 16.33
CA THR A 163 4.19 -11.15 16.09
C THR A 163 2.75 -10.92 16.55
N TYR A 164 2.51 -10.06 17.54
CA TYR A 164 1.16 -9.68 17.99
C TYR A 164 0.41 -8.84 16.94
N HIS A 165 1.14 -8.15 16.07
CA HIS A 165 0.55 -7.43 14.94
C HIS A 165 0.23 -8.33 13.75
N VAL A 166 0.58 -9.62 13.80
CA VAL A 166 0.44 -10.55 12.68
C VAL A 166 -0.53 -11.64 13.06
N VAL A 167 -1.55 -11.80 12.24
CA VAL A 167 -2.58 -12.83 12.36
C VAL A 167 -2.45 -13.80 11.19
N GLU A 168 -2.61 -15.09 11.46
CA GLU A 168 -2.65 -16.10 10.40
C GLU A 168 -3.98 -16.04 9.65
N GLY A 169 -3.90 -16.14 8.31
CA GLY A 169 -5.06 -16.03 7.43
C GLY A 169 -5.23 -14.63 6.85
N GLN A 170 -5.83 -14.56 5.66
CA GLN A 170 -6.16 -13.31 4.99
C GLN A 170 -7.62 -12.96 5.28
N ALA A 171 -7.83 -11.97 6.15
CA ALA A 171 -9.15 -11.45 6.42
C ALA A 171 -9.42 -10.22 5.55
N SER A 172 -10.53 -10.22 4.82
CA SER A 172 -11.03 -9.03 4.12
C SER A 172 -11.63 -8.05 5.13
N PRO A 173 -11.77 -6.76 4.81
CA PRO A 173 -12.34 -5.77 5.73
C PRO A 173 -13.76 -6.08 6.22
N SER A 174 -14.51 -6.86 5.45
CA SER A 174 -15.83 -7.36 5.80
C SER A 174 -15.82 -8.57 6.73
N ALA A 175 -14.72 -9.32 6.78
CA ALA A 175 -14.56 -10.55 7.56
C ALA A 175 -13.49 -10.45 8.66
N VAL A 176 -12.78 -9.31 8.75
CA VAL A 176 -11.76 -9.04 9.75
C VAL A 176 -12.36 -8.68 11.10
N ALA A 177 -13.64 -8.33 11.19
CA ALA A 177 -14.30 -8.07 12.47
C ALA A 177 -14.45 -9.37 13.28
N GLY A 178 -14.11 -9.32 14.57
CA GLY A 178 -14.10 -10.45 15.50
C GLY A 178 -12.77 -10.60 16.23
N GLU A 179 -12.68 -11.63 17.06
CA GLU A 179 -11.42 -12.02 17.70
C GLU A 179 -10.58 -12.88 16.78
N HIS A 180 -9.29 -12.54 16.67
CA HIS A 180 -8.30 -13.28 15.90
C HIS A 180 -7.12 -13.63 16.78
N GLN A 181 -6.56 -14.83 16.57
CA GLN A 181 -5.34 -15.24 17.26
C GLN A 181 -4.12 -14.76 16.47
N THR A 182 -3.20 -14.11 17.17
CA THR A 182 -1.95 -13.60 16.60
C THR A 182 -0.86 -14.66 16.64
N LEU A 183 0.23 -14.46 15.89
CA LEU A 183 1.40 -15.35 15.92
C LEU A 183 2.12 -15.37 17.27
N GLU A 184 1.94 -14.34 18.09
CA GLU A 184 2.47 -14.29 19.45
C GLU A 184 1.72 -15.26 20.39
N GLY A 185 0.48 -15.59 20.07
CA GLY A 185 -0.40 -16.43 20.88
C GLY A 185 -1.53 -15.64 21.56
N GLY A 186 -1.36 -14.32 21.76
CA GLY A 186 -2.42 -13.43 22.22
C GLY A 186 -3.53 -13.24 21.19
N SER A 187 -4.72 -12.87 21.67
CA SER A 187 -5.87 -12.52 20.82
C SER A 187 -5.92 -11.01 20.56
N VAL A 188 -6.28 -10.64 19.34
CA VAL A 188 -6.60 -9.27 18.94
C VAL A 188 -8.09 -9.19 18.60
N ASN A 189 -8.79 -8.21 19.14
CA ASN A 189 -10.21 -8.02 18.88
C ASN A 189 -10.43 -6.88 17.91
N VAL A 190 -10.97 -7.18 16.73
CA VAL A 190 -11.28 -6.19 15.71
C VAL A 190 -12.77 -5.87 15.78
N THR A 191 -13.11 -4.60 15.97
CA THR A 191 -14.49 -4.12 16.10
C THR A 191 -14.80 -3.06 15.06
N GLY A 192 -16.08 -2.79 14.84
CA GLY A 192 -16.53 -1.82 13.84
C GLY A 192 -16.69 -2.44 12.45
N ALA A 193 -16.93 -1.58 11.46
CA ALA A 193 -17.12 -1.97 10.07
C ALA A 193 -16.70 -0.84 9.12
N GLY A 194 -16.16 -1.21 7.96
CA GLY A 194 -15.76 -0.24 6.92
C GLY A 194 -14.73 0.77 7.44
N PRO A 195 -14.97 2.09 7.31
CA PRO A 195 -14.01 3.12 7.69
C PRO A 195 -13.84 3.27 9.22
N ASP A 196 -14.78 2.76 10.02
CA ASP A 196 -14.79 2.85 11.48
C ASP A 196 -14.23 1.59 12.16
N LEU A 197 -13.52 0.74 11.41
CA LEU A 197 -12.84 -0.42 11.97
C LEU A 197 -11.80 0.01 13.02
N LYS A 198 -11.74 -0.76 14.10
CA LYS A 198 -10.79 -0.59 15.21
C LYS A 198 -10.19 -1.93 15.56
N VAL A 199 -8.90 -1.94 15.86
CA VAL A 199 -8.14 -3.11 16.25
C VAL A 199 -7.74 -2.91 17.70
N ASN A 200 -8.42 -3.58 18.63
CA ASN A 200 -8.43 -3.25 20.06
C ASN A 200 -8.75 -1.75 20.26
N ASP A 201 -7.80 -0.97 20.77
CA ASP A 201 -7.91 0.48 20.97
C ASP A 201 -7.34 1.31 19.82
N ALA A 202 -6.74 0.67 18.80
CA ALA A 202 -6.15 1.33 17.66
C ALA A 202 -7.20 1.63 16.58
N GLY A 203 -7.22 2.86 16.08
CA GLY A 203 -8.05 3.27 14.95
C GLY A 203 -7.44 2.82 13.62
N LEU A 204 -8.29 2.39 12.69
CA LEU A 204 -7.88 2.09 11.33
C LEU A 204 -7.62 3.39 10.55
N VAL A 205 -6.41 3.56 10.03
CA VAL A 205 -6.05 4.65 9.11
C VAL A 205 -6.40 4.24 7.69
N CYS A 206 -5.85 3.11 7.25
CA CYS A 206 -6.13 2.54 5.94
C CYS A 206 -5.97 1.02 5.98
N GLY A 207 -6.99 0.27 5.60
CA GLY A 207 -7.03 -1.18 5.64
C GLY A 207 -7.51 -1.81 4.36
N GLY A 208 -7.33 -3.12 4.25
CA GLY A 208 -7.71 -3.89 3.06
C GLY A 208 -6.70 -3.81 1.92
N VAL A 209 -5.47 -3.34 2.18
CA VAL A 209 -4.41 -3.31 1.18
C VAL A 209 -3.91 -4.74 0.96
N GLN A 210 -4.24 -5.34 -0.17
CA GLN A 210 -3.76 -6.68 -0.50
C GLN A 210 -2.31 -6.62 -0.99
N THR A 211 -1.50 -7.55 -0.50
CA THR A 211 -0.14 -7.85 -0.93
C THR A 211 -0.09 -9.26 -1.51
N ALA A 212 1.06 -9.68 -2.05
CA ALA A 212 1.17 -11.00 -2.67
C ALA A 212 0.83 -12.17 -1.72
N ASN A 213 1.05 -12.00 -0.41
CA ASN A 213 0.86 -13.05 0.58
C ASN A 213 0.10 -12.61 1.85
N ALA A 214 -0.25 -11.33 1.97
CA ALA A 214 -0.94 -10.81 3.15
C ALA A 214 -1.93 -9.68 2.85
N THR A 215 -2.80 -9.39 3.82
CA THR A 215 -3.60 -8.15 3.83
C THR A 215 -3.06 -7.20 4.90
N VAL A 216 -2.74 -5.97 4.51
CA VAL A 216 -2.20 -4.94 5.41
C VAL A 216 -3.31 -4.01 5.89
N TYR A 217 -3.32 -3.77 7.19
CA TYR A 217 -4.19 -2.83 7.90
C TYR A 217 -3.33 -1.81 8.65
N MET A 218 -3.23 -0.61 8.12
CA MET A 218 -2.53 0.50 8.75
C MET A 218 -3.34 1.05 9.91
N ILE A 219 -2.73 1.06 11.10
CA ILE A 219 -3.34 1.52 12.34
C ILE A 219 -2.61 2.73 12.91
N ASP A 220 -3.34 3.51 13.71
CA ASP A 220 -2.84 4.75 14.29
C ASP A 220 -2.14 4.57 15.65
N THR A 221 -2.16 3.37 16.21
CA THR A 221 -1.65 3.06 17.55
C THR A 221 -0.98 1.69 17.54
N VAL A 222 0.16 1.56 18.23
CA VAL A 222 0.90 0.28 18.32
C VAL A 222 0.19 -0.66 19.29
N LEU A 223 -0.05 -1.88 18.86
CA LEU A 223 -0.66 -2.92 19.67
C LEU A 223 0.39 -3.54 20.60
N MET A 224 0.12 -3.53 21.90
CA MET A 224 0.96 -4.21 22.88
C MET A 224 0.29 -5.54 23.28
N PRO A 225 1.03 -6.67 23.28
CA PRO A 225 0.49 -7.92 23.77
C PRO A 225 0.14 -7.77 25.26
N PRO A 226 -0.96 -8.37 25.73
CA PRO A 226 -1.27 -8.39 27.16
C PRO A 226 -0.13 -9.11 27.90
N ALA A 227 0.28 -8.57 29.06
CA ALA A 227 1.32 -9.19 29.88
C ALA A 227 0.86 -10.60 30.30
N ASN A 228 1.50 -11.63 29.74
CA ASN A 228 1.33 -13.03 30.12
C ASN A 228 2.16 -13.38 31.36
#